data_AF-A0A1I0YH20-F1
#
_entry.id   AF-A0A1I0YH20-F1
#
_cell.length_a   1.000
_cell.length_b   1.000
_cell.length_c   1.000
_cell.angle_alpha   90.00
_cell.angle_beta   90.00
_cell.angle_gamma   90.00
#
_symmetry.space_group_name_H-M   'P 1'
#
loop_
_entity.id
_entity.type
_entity.pdbx_description
1 polymer ?
#
loop_
_entity_poly.entity_id
_entity_poly.type
_entity_poly.pdbx_seq_one_letter_code
_entity_poly.pdbx_strand_id
1 'polypeptide(L)' 'MYPDTKRIRTNRLTLRFDDYEHDLIKALANYQGEQPSTLLRQLVLREAAAALGVSDSEIVDSKAA' A
#
# COMPACT_ATOMS: atom_id res chain seq x y z
N MET A 1 -7.48 -12.74 22.48
CA MET A 1 -6.43 -11.79 22.07
C MET A 1 -7.11 -10.72 21.24
N TYR A 2 -7.21 -9.49 21.74
CA TYR A 2 -7.83 -8.41 20.97
C TYR A 2 -6.93 -8.08 19.78
N PRO A 3 -7.46 -8.01 18.54
CA PRO A 3 -6.69 -7.43 17.45
C PRO A 3 -6.38 -5.99 17.84
N ASP A 4 -5.11 -5.61 17.76
CA ASP A 4 -4.69 -4.22 17.95
C ASP A 4 -5.57 -3.32 17.07
N THR A 5 -6.39 -2.47 17.71
CA THR A 5 -7.37 -1.60 17.05
C THR A 5 -6.69 -0.71 16.01
N LYS A 6 -5.40 -0.37 16.18
CA LYS A 6 -4.61 0.43 15.24
C LYS A 6 -4.29 -0.29 13.93
N ARG A 7 -4.39 -1.62 13.89
CA ARG A 7 -4.18 -2.42 12.68
C ARG A 7 -5.42 -2.50 11.79
N ILE A 8 -6.58 -2.11 12.32
CA ILE A 8 -7.82 -2.04 11.55
C ILE A 8 -7.68 -0.93 10.50
N ARG A 9 -7.91 -1.27 9.23
CA ARG A 9 -7.76 -0.36 8.08
C ARG A 9 -8.97 0.59 7.98
N THR A 10 -9.11 1.53 8.90
CA THR A 10 -10.19 2.53 8.92
C THR A 10 -9.86 3.82 8.15
N ASN A 11 -8.58 4.14 7.97
CA ASN A 11 -8.15 5.38 7.33
C ASN A 11 -8.19 5.26 5.80
N ARG A 12 -9.14 5.96 5.15
CA ARG A 12 -9.30 5.98 3.69
C ARG A 12 -8.60 7.19 3.08
N LEU A 13 -7.76 6.93 2.08
CA LEU A 13 -7.15 7.95 1.21
C LEU A 13 -7.73 7.79 -0.21
N THR A 14 -8.02 8.90 -0.89
CA THR A 14 -8.53 8.91 -2.26
C THR A 14 -7.58 9.67 -3.16
N LEU A 15 -7.18 9.05 -4.26
CA LEU A 15 -6.33 9.63 -5.29
C LEU A 15 -7.14 9.80 -6.58
N ARG A 16 -6.79 10.80 -7.38
CA ARG A 16 -7.32 11.01 -8.72
C ARG A 16 -6.17 10.74 -9.69
N PHE A 17 -6.44 9.91 -10.68
CA PHE A 17 -5.51 9.57 -11.75
C PHE A 17 -6.08 10.10 -13.06
N ASP A 18 -5.20 10.44 -13.98
CA ASP A 18 -5.57 10.62 -15.38
C ASP A 18 -5.91 9.26 -16.01
N ASP A 19 -6.54 9.27 -17.18
CA ASP A 19 -6.99 8.06 -17.88
C ASP A 19 -5.81 7.13 -18.21
N TYR A 20 -4.68 7.68 -18.67
CA TYR A 20 -3.47 6.90 -18.97
C TYR A 20 -2.85 6.25 -17.73
N GLU A 21 -2.81 6.99 -16.61
CA GLU A 21 -2.28 6.50 -15.35
C GLU A 21 -3.17 5.38 -14.80
N HIS A 22 -4.49 5.56 -14.88
CA HIS A 22 -5.47 4.57 -14.47
C HIS A 22 -5.33 3.28 -15.28
N ASP A 23 -5.24 3.38 -16.61
CA ASP A 23 -5.11 2.23 -17.50
C ASP A 23 -3.82 1.46 -17.26
N LEU A 24 -2.71 2.16 -17.00
CA LEU A 24 -1.44 1.54 -16.66
C LEU A 24 -1.54 0.76 -15.34
N ILE A 25 -2.09 1.36 -14.28
CA ILE A 25 -2.26 0.70 -12.98
C ILE A 25 -3.17 -0.52 -13.12
N LYS A 26 -4.24 -0.40 -13.90
CA LYS A 26 -5.18 -1.48 -14.16
C LYS A 26 -4.54 -2.63 -14.94
N ALA A 27 -3.76 -2.33 -15.98
CA ALA A 27 -3.03 -3.34 -16.74
C ALA A 27 -2.03 -4.10 -15.84
N LEU A 28 -1.31 -3.38 -14.98
CA LEU A 28 -0.35 -3.97 -14.06
C LEU A 28 -1.03 -4.84 -12.99
N ALA A 29 -2.14 -4.37 -12.42
CA ALA A 29 -2.95 -5.14 -11.48
C ALA A 29 -3.49 -6.44 -12.11
N ASN A 30 -3.98 -6.36 -13.35
CA ASN A 30 -4.44 -7.53 -14.10
C ASN A 30 -3.31 -8.53 -14.38
N TYR A 31 -2.11 -8.04 -14.70
CA TYR A 31 -0.95 -8.88 -14.94
C TYR A 31 -0.53 -9.68 -13.69
N GLN A 32 -0.59 -9.04 -12.52
CA GLN A 32 -0.24 -9.67 -11.25
C GLN A 32 -1.39 -10.50 -10.64
N GLY A 33 -2.62 -10.33 -11.15
CA GLY A 33 -3.81 -10.98 -10.60
C GLY A 33 -4.27 -10.38 -9.26
N GLU A 34 -3.89 -9.14 -8.96
CA GLU A 34 -4.21 -8.45 -7.71
C GLU A 34 -5.24 -7.34 -7.92
N GLN A 35 -5.92 -6.93 -6.82
CA GLN A 35 -6.78 -5.75 -6.88
C GLN A 35 -5.92 -4.47 -6.97
N PRO A 36 -6.28 -3.48 -7.82
CA PRO A 36 -5.53 -2.23 -7.97
C PRO A 36 -5.27 -1.52 -6.63
N SER A 37 -6.24 -1.54 -5.72
CA SER A 37 -6.13 -0.93 -4.38
C SER A 37 -5.06 -1.59 -3.51
N THR A 38 -4.92 -2.91 -3.61
CA THR A 38 -3.91 -3.68 -2.86
C THR A 38 -2.52 -3.40 -3.42
N LEU A 39 -2.40 -3.42 -4.75
CA LEU A 39 -1.17 -3.10 -5.45
C LEU A 39 -0.68 -1.68 -5.13
N LEU A 40 -1.56 -0.69 -5.24
CA LEU A 40 -1.22 0.69 -4.90
C LEU A 40 -0.75 0.83 -3.45
N ARG A 41 -1.38 0.13 -2.52
CA ARG A 41 -0.95 0.13 -1.11
C ARG A 41 0.46 -0.42 -0.96
N GLN A 42 0.77 -1.54 -1.61
CA GLN A 42 2.12 -2.13 -1.54
C GLN A 42 3.16 -1.19 -2.13
N LEU A 43 2.88 -0.61 -3.30
CA LEU A 43 3.79 0.35 -3.95
C LEU A 43 4.05 1.58 -3.09
N VAL A 44 3.00 2.17 -2.51
CA VAL A 44 3.14 3.36 -1.65
C VAL A 44 3.94 3.04 -0.38
N LEU A 45 3.70 1.90 0.25
CA LEU A 45 4.44 1.50 1.45
C LEU A 45 5.90 1.19 1.13
N ARG A 46 6.16 0.51 0.02
CA ARG A 46 7.52 0.23 -0.46
C ARG A 46 8.29 1.52 -0.75
N GLU A 47 7.64 2.48 -1.42
CA GLU A 47 8.27 3.77 -1.72
C GLU A 47 8.50 4.61 -0.45
N ALA A 48 7.52 4.62 0.47
CA ALA A 48 7.68 5.29 1.76
C ALA A 48 8.83 4.69 2.57
N ALA A 49 9.00 3.36 2.54
CA ALA A 49 10.12 2.67 3.18
C ALA A 49 11.46 3.11 2.59
N ALA A 50 11.56 3.11 1.26
CA ALA A 50 12.75 3.57 0.54
C ALA A 50 13.09 5.03 0.85
N ALA A 51 12.08 5.92 0.87
CA ALA A 51 12.25 7.33 1.19
C ALA A 51 12.71 7.58 2.64
N LEU A 52 12.29 6.73 3.59
CA LEU A 52 12.72 6.79 4.98
C LEU A 52 14.09 6.13 5.22
N GLY A 53 14.64 5.41 4.23
CA GLY A 53 15.86 4.62 4.39
C GLY A 53 15.69 3.43 5.34
N VAL A 54 14.45 3.00 5.57
CA VAL A 54 14.06 1.94 6.49
C VAL A 54 13.64 0.71 5.68
N SER A 55 14.00 -0.48 6.12
CA SER A 55 13.61 -1.72 5.44
C SER A 55 12.12 -2.04 5.69
N ASP A 56 11.43 -2.66 4.73
CA ASP A 56 9.98 -2.92 4.78
C ASP A 56 9.57 -3.73 6.04
N SER A 57 10.46 -4.59 6.54
CA SER A 57 10.30 -5.32 7.80
C SER A 57 10.20 -4.39 9.02
N GLU A 58 10.98 -3.31 9.07
CA GLU A 58 11.05 -2.41 10.23
C GLU A 58 9.83 -1.50 10.35
N ILE A 59 9.14 -1.19 9.25
CA ILE A 59 7.86 -0.42 9.26
C ILE A 59 6.69 -1.30 9.71
N VAL A 60 6.75 -2.60 9.42
CA VAL A 60 5.75 -3.58 9.89
C VAL A 60 6.02 -3.98 11.35
N ASP A 61 7.29 -4.00 11.78
CA ASP A 61 7.70 -4.37 13.14
C ASP A 61 7.70 -3.21 14.15
N SER A 62 7.99 -1.97 13.74
CA SER A 62 7.77 -0.77 14.59
C SER A 62 6.29 -0.56 14.96
N LYS A 63 5.39 -1.29 14.28
CA LYS A 63 3.96 -1.44 14.60
C LYS A 63 3.66 -2.48 15.68
N ALA A 64 4.66 -3.18 16.21
CA ALA A 64 4.52 -4.22 17.23
C ALA A 64 5.03 -3.80 18.63
N ALA A 65 5.71 -2.66 18.73
CA ALA A 65 6.10 -2.01 19.99
C ALA A 65 5.11 -0.88 20.34
#